data_AF-A0A7X6TNF2-F1
#
_entry.id   AF-A0A7X6TNF2-F1
#
_cell.length_a   1.000
_cell.length_b   1.000
_cell.length_c   1.000
_cell.angle_alpha   90.00
_cell.angle_beta   90.00
_cell.angle_gamma   90.00
#
_symmetry.space_group_name_H-M   'P 1'
#
loop_
_entity.id
_entity.type
_entity.pdbx_description
1 polymer ?
#
loop_
_entity_poly.entity_id
_entity_poly.type
_entity_poly.pdbx_seq_one_letter_code
_entity_poly.pdbx_strand_id
1 'polypeptide(L)'
;MKKLHDVLQQLKETGHYLIDTENKQVLTREQIGEMISNDYIEAVECLEDNSFMETFQVADQPMADLLQTLESKYEKPEQILFYLQYELSPNLPFSYREIVYRDVQSMGNAILTDKAEKETILEAMKLKMFSFYARYKELDAAKEKIVEQIDFAENYIIKHQDIAYYLLGYILADRNYYKYGRRKFKSLVVFYSYLVEKKKLLSFSKRIDDDLLFMAWLYYLGHAEIIEKWKEEVNRVTELEFSVLHKYDDVGALKPDPLKLEKDRAKAQKLKEKEARKQQEAEEEKAVQRVTVERVKEKKK
;
A
#
# COMPACT_ATOMS: atom_id res chain seq x y z
N MET A 1 -11.46 25.09 15.37
CA MET A 1 -11.68 24.88 13.93
C MET A 1 -13.18 24.71 13.76
N LYS A 2 -13.82 25.34 12.76
CA LYS A 2 -15.25 25.08 12.49
C LYS A 2 -15.37 23.65 11.98
N LYS A 3 -16.45 22.96 12.34
CA LYS A 3 -16.79 21.63 11.84
C LYS A 3 -17.25 21.71 10.38
N LEU A 4 -17.03 20.66 9.58
CA LEU A 4 -17.48 20.61 8.19
C LEU A 4 -18.99 20.74 8.09
N HIS A 5 -19.72 20.06 8.98
CA HIS A 5 -21.18 20.14 9.02
C HIS A 5 -21.68 21.58 9.23
N ASP A 6 -21.07 22.31 10.18
CA ASP A 6 -21.41 23.73 10.46
C ASP A 6 -21.15 24.63 9.24
N VAL A 7 -20.07 24.34 8.51
CA VAL A 7 -19.67 25.06 7.30
C VAL A 7 -20.64 24.81 6.16
N LEU A 8 -21.07 23.56 5.94
CA LEU A 8 -22.08 23.20 4.95
C LEU A 8 -23.43 23.84 5.27
N GLN A 9 -23.88 23.78 6.53
CA GLN A 9 -25.12 24.40 6.96
C GLN A 9 -25.10 25.93 6.75
N GLN A 10 -23.99 26.59 7.08
CA GLN A 10 -23.81 28.01 6.81
C GLN A 10 -23.84 28.34 5.31
N LEU A 11 -23.22 27.51 4.47
CA LEU A 11 -23.25 27.67 3.02
C LEU A 11 -24.68 27.51 2.48
N LYS A 12 -25.43 26.54 2.97
CA LYS A 12 -26.82 26.29 2.61
C LYS A 12 -27.73 27.47 2.97
N GLU A 13 -27.55 28.06 4.16
CA GLU A 13 -28.34 29.21 4.61
C GLU A 13 -28.05 30.48 3.81
N THR A 14 -26.79 30.68 3.43
CA THR A 14 -26.36 31.88 2.70
C THR A 14 -26.55 31.75 1.19
N GLY A 15 -26.51 30.53 0.65
CA GLY A 15 -26.69 30.22 -0.77
C GLY A 15 -25.52 30.66 -1.67
N HIS A 16 -24.41 31.10 -1.10
CA HIS A 16 -23.21 31.48 -1.86
C HIS A 16 -21.94 31.37 -1.01
N TYR A 17 -20.83 31.11 -1.68
CA TYR A 17 -19.49 31.18 -1.07
C TYR A 17 -19.19 32.60 -0.59
N LEU A 18 -18.51 32.71 0.56
CA LEU A 18 -18.26 33.98 1.22
C LEU A 18 -16.76 34.20 1.43
N ILE A 19 -16.28 35.37 1.01
CA ILE A 19 -14.95 35.86 1.37
C ILE A 19 -15.15 37.22 2.02
N ASP A 20 -15.10 37.25 3.35
CA ASP A 20 -15.11 38.46 4.16
C ASP A 20 -13.73 38.64 4.79
N THR A 21 -12.93 39.53 4.20
CA THR A 21 -11.58 39.84 4.66
C THR A 21 -11.55 40.68 5.92
N GLU A 22 -12.62 41.42 6.23
CA GLU A 22 -12.70 42.30 7.40
C GLU A 22 -13.03 41.47 8.66
N ASN A 23 -13.96 40.52 8.54
CA ASN A 23 -14.35 39.62 9.62
C ASN A 23 -13.59 38.28 9.62
N LYS A 24 -12.61 38.11 8.73
CA LYS A 24 -11.82 36.87 8.54
C LYS A 24 -12.68 35.64 8.29
N GLN A 25 -13.86 35.81 7.70
CA GLN A 25 -14.74 34.70 7.37
C GLN A 25 -14.49 34.31 5.92
N VAL A 26 -13.86 33.15 5.73
CA VAL A 26 -13.63 32.58 4.40
C VAL A 26 -14.37 31.25 4.38
N LEU A 27 -15.27 31.13 3.40
CA LEU A 27 -16.09 29.96 3.07
C LEU A 27 -15.99 29.78 1.56
N THR A 28 -14.96 29.04 1.14
CA THR A 28 -14.62 28.81 -0.26
C THR A 28 -14.74 27.33 -0.60
N ARG A 29 -14.87 27.01 -1.90
CA ARG A 29 -14.81 25.63 -2.40
C ARG A 29 -13.53 24.92 -1.93
N GLU A 30 -12.40 25.60 -2.04
CA GLU A 30 -11.09 25.05 -1.67
C GLU A 30 -11.03 24.63 -0.20
N GLN A 31 -11.58 25.45 0.71
CA GLN A 31 -11.63 25.11 2.13
C GLN A 31 -12.51 23.90 2.42
N ILE A 32 -13.65 23.74 1.72
CA ILE A 32 -14.48 22.54 1.88
C ILE A 32 -13.70 21.30 1.44
N GLY A 33 -12.98 21.38 0.32
CA GLY A 33 -12.09 20.29 -0.12
C GLY A 33 -11.00 19.98 0.89
N GLU A 34 -10.36 20.99 1.48
CA GLU A 34 -9.38 20.83 2.57
C GLU A 34 -10.01 20.19 3.83
N MET A 35 -11.25 20.55 4.17
CA MET A 35 -11.95 19.97 5.32
C MET A 35 -12.28 18.50 5.10
N ILE A 36 -12.71 18.11 3.89
CA ILE A 36 -12.90 16.69 3.52
C ILE A 36 -11.60 15.90 3.72
N SER A 37 -10.48 16.46 3.26
CA SER A 37 -9.15 15.83 3.38
C SER A 37 -8.66 15.72 4.83
N ASN A 38 -9.00 16.69 5.69
CA ASN A 38 -8.51 16.76 7.07
C ASN A 38 -9.35 15.93 8.06
N ASP A 39 -10.66 15.78 7.84
CA ASP A 39 -11.56 15.02 8.71
C ASP A 39 -12.45 14.09 7.87
N TYR A 40 -11.88 12.96 7.49
CA TYR A 40 -12.56 11.96 6.66
C TYR A 40 -13.82 11.40 7.33
N ILE A 41 -13.81 11.22 8.66
CA ILE A 41 -14.96 10.64 9.37
C ILE A 41 -16.14 11.59 9.30
N GLU A 42 -15.93 12.88 9.62
CA GLU A 42 -16.98 13.89 9.51
C GLU A 42 -17.47 14.04 8.06
N ALA A 43 -16.57 13.95 7.08
CA ALA A 43 -16.93 14.01 5.67
C ALA A 43 -17.83 12.83 5.23
N VAL A 44 -17.59 11.62 5.74
CA VAL A 44 -18.49 10.48 5.52
C VAL A 44 -19.86 10.74 6.12
N GLU A 45 -19.92 11.22 7.36
CA GLU A 45 -21.19 11.55 8.03
C GLU A 45 -22.00 12.57 7.21
N CYS A 46 -21.34 13.63 6.71
CA CYS A 46 -21.97 14.67 5.88
C CYS A 46 -22.40 14.18 4.47
N LEU A 47 -21.80 13.09 3.99
CA LEU A 47 -22.22 12.45 2.74
C LEU A 47 -23.45 11.56 3.00
N GLU A 48 -23.42 10.76 4.06
CA GLU A 48 -24.48 9.83 4.41
C GLU A 48 -25.78 10.53 4.85
N ASP A 49 -25.69 11.68 5.50
CA ASP A 49 -26.84 12.48 5.92
C ASP A 49 -27.37 13.45 4.84
N ASN A 50 -26.82 13.39 3.62
CA ASN A 50 -27.11 14.27 2.47
C ASN A 50 -26.74 15.76 2.64
N SER A 51 -26.00 16.14 3.70
CA SER A 51 -25.62 17.55 3.92
C SER A 51 -24.88 18.15 2.71
N PHE A 52 -23.98 17.41 2.07
CA PHE A 52 -23.30 17.87 0.87
C PHE A 52 -24.28 18.17 -0.28
N MET A 53 -25.15 17.21 -0.60
CA MET A 53 -26.09 17.31 -1.72
C MET A 53 -27.04 18.49 -1.52
N GLU A 54 -27.67 18.60 -0.36
CA GLU A 54 -28.60 19.69 -0.05
C GLU A 54 -27.91 21.06 -0.10
N THR A 55 -26.68 21.14 0.37
CA THR A 55 -25.90 22.39 0.35
C THR A 55 -25.54 22.79 -1.08
N PHE A 56 -25.02 21.87 -1.89
CA PHE A 56 -24.63 22.17 -3.26
C PHE A 56 -25.83 22.47 -4.16
N GLN A 57 -26.98 21.83 -3.97
CA GLN A 57 -28.20 22.19 -4.72
C GLN A 57 -28.61 23.65 -4.53
N VAL A 58 -28.37 24.20 -3.33
CA VAL A 58 -28.70 25.60 -3.02
C VAL A 58 -27.61 26.55 -3.49
N ALA A 59 -26.34 26.21 -3.27
CA ALA A 59 -25.21 27.15 -3.40
C ALA A 59 -24.32 26.93 -4.64
N ASP A 60 -24.29 25.73 -5.23
CA ASP A 60 -23.40 25.35 -6.34
C ASP A 60 -23.97 24.16 -7.15
N GLN A 61 -24.96 24.45 -8.02
CA GLN A 61 -25.64 23.43 -8.83
C GLN A 61 -24.67 22.55 -9.65
N PRO A 62 -23.61 23.09 -10.30
CA PRO A 62 -22.61 22.25 -10.96
C PRO A 62 -21.94 21.22 -10.04
N MET A 63 -21.69 21.57 -8.78
CA MET A 63 -21.14 20.64 -7.80
C MET A 63 -22.16 19.58 -7.36
N ALA A 64 -23.45 19.94 -7.27
CA ALA A 64 -24.52 18.97 -7.00
C ALA A 64 -24.64 17.94 -8.14
N ASP A 65 -24.60 18.39 -9.40
CA ASP A 65 -24.64 17.53 -10.58
C ASP A 65 -23.44 16.58 -10.63
N LEU A 66 -22.25 17.08 -10.26
CA LEU A 66 -21.03 16.28 -10.12
C LEU A 66 -21.19 15.23 -9.01
N LEU A 67 -21.64 15.63 -7.82
CA LEU A 67 -21.82 14.71 -6.69
C LEU A 67 -22.80 13.59 -7.03
N GLN A 68 -23.93 13.92 -7.67
CA GLN A 68 -24.89 12.93 -8.14
C GLN A 68 -24.26 11.95 -9.14
N THR A 69 -23.41 12.46 -10.04
CA THR A 69 -22.67 11.62 -10.99
C THR A 69 -21.70 10.68 -10.25
N LEU A 70 -20.97 11.19 -9.26
CA LEU A 70 -20.06 10.39 -8.44
C LEU A 70 -20.79 9.29 -7.66
N GLU A 71 -21.90 9.61 -6.98
CA GLU A 71 -22.74 8.67 -6.24
C GLU A 71 -23.33 7.58 -7.14
N SER A 72 -23.70 7.92 -8.38
CA SER A 72 -24.21 6.93 -9.35
C SER A 72 -23.11 6.00 -9.90
N LYS A 73 -21.86 6.46 -9.92
CA LYS A 73 -20.72 5.75 -10.51
C LYS A 73 -19.93 4.92 -9.50
N TYR A 74 -19.87 5.37 -8.25
CA TYR A 74 -19.05 4.79 -7.21
C TYR A 74 -19.91 4.39 -6.02
N GLU A 75 -19.80 3.14 -5.58
CA GLU A 75 -20.56 2.63 -4.43
C GLU A 75 -19.93 3.02 -3.08
N LYS A 76 -18.64 3.34 -3.08
CA LYS A 76 -17.89 3.56 -1.84
C LYS A 76 -17.78 5.05 -1.49
N PRO A 77 -18.17 5.46 -0.26
CA PRO A 77 -17.96 6.82 0.24
C PRO A 77 -16.52 7.30 0.08
N GLU A 78 -15.55 6.42 0.33
CA GLU A 78 -14.12 6.68 0.17
C GLU A 78 -13.79 7.23 -1.22
N GLN A 79 -14.36 6.60 -2.25
CA GLN A 79 -14.13 7.01 -3.63
C GLN A 79 -14.78 8.36 -3.83
N ILE A 80 -16.08 8.48 -3.59
CA ILE A 80 -16.85 9.72 -3.80
C ILE A 80 -16.14 10.93 -3.17
N LEU A 81 -15.80 10.84 -1.88
CA LEU A 81 -15.12 11.91 -1.14
C LEU A 81 -13.72 12.21 -1.71
N PHE A 82 -12.99 11.18 -2.12
CA PHE A 82 -11.67 11.37 -2.75
C PHE A 82 -11.77 12.11 -4.09
N TYR A 83 -12.77 11.83 -4.93
CA TYR A 83 -12.98 12.60 -6.16
C TYR A 83 -13.43 14.03 -5.83
N LEU A 84 -14.42 14.15 -4.94
CA LEU A 84 -15.01 15.43 -4.55
C LEU A 84 -14.00 16.42 -3.97
N GLN A 85 -13.08 15.99 -3.10
CA GLN A 85 -12.09 16.88 -2.50
C GLN A 85 -11.15 17.52 -3.52
N TYR A 86 -10.79 16.82 -4.60
CA TYR A 86 -9.90 17.39 -5.62
C TYR A 86 -10.65 18.31 -6.58
N GLU A 87 -11.94 18.05 -6.84
CA GLU A 87 -12.79 18.96 -7.62
C GLU A 87 -13.11 20.27 -6.88
N LEU A 88 -13.12 20.20 -5.55
CA LEU A 88 -13.26 21.37 -4.69
C LEU A 88 -11.93 22.10 -4.44
N SER A 89 -10.84 21.35 -4.29
CA SER A 89 -9.51 21.87 -4.01
C SER A 89 -8.43 21.19 -4.88
N PRO A 90 -8.25 21.65 -6.13
CA PRO A 90 -7.37 21.00 -7.10
C PRO A 90 -5.90 20.98 -6.70
N ASN A 91 -5.49 21.85 -5.79
CA ASN A 91 -4.10 21.99 -5.34
C ASN A 91 -3.74 21.09 -4.16
N LEU A 92 -4.68 20.31 -3.61
CA LEU A 92 -4.41 19.41 -2.49
C LEU A 92 -3.26 18.42 -2.76
N PRO A 93 -2.39 18.13 -1.78
CA PRO A 93 -1.49 17.00 -1.86
C PRO A 93 -2.26 15.68 -2.00
N PHE A 94 -1.57 14.58 -2.30
CA PHE A 94 -2.25 13.27 -2.27
C PHE A 94 -2.71 13.00 -0.83
N SER A 95 -4.02 13.01 -0.60
CA SER A 95 -4.64 12.71 0.68
C SER A 95 -5.67 11.61 0.53
N TYR A 96 -5.54 10.58 1.37
CA TYR A 96 -6.50 9.50 1.48
C TYR A 96 -6.54 9.01 2.94
N ARG A 97 -7.69 9.20 3.60
CA ARG A 97 -7.86 9.02 5.05
C ARG A 97 -6.77 9.80 5.80
N GLU A 98 -6.03 9.17 6.71
CA GLU A 98 -5.00 9.83 7.54
C GLU A 98 -3.68 10.08 6.80
N ILE A 99 -3.54 9.58 5.56
CA ILE A 99 -2.31 9.68 4.81
C ILE A 99 -2.29 10.94 3.98
N VAL A 100 -1.24 11.75 4.15
CA VAL A 100 -0.99 12.94 3.33
C VAL A 100 0.44 12.91 2.81
N TYR A 101 0.59 12.92 1.47
CA TYR A 101 1.87 13.05 0.79
C TYR A 101 1.93 14.33 -0.03
N ARG A 102 2.82 15.24 0.38
CA ARG A 102 3.03 16.53 -0.28
C ARG A 102 3.43 16.40 -1.74
N ASP A 103 4.19 15.37 -2.06
CA ASP A 103 4.63 15.09 -3.41
C ASP A 103 4.64 13.58 -3.68
N VAL A 104 4.42 13.22 -4.94
CA VAL A 104 4.32 11.82 -5.39
C VAL A 104 5.63 11.05 -5.17
N GLN A 105 6.78 11.71 -5.28
CA GLN A 105 8.08 11.06 -5.09
C GLN A 105 8.31 10.68 -3.63
N SER A 106 7.88 11.51 -2.67
CA SER A 106 7.97 11.24 -1.24
C SER A 106 7.18 9.98 -0.85
N MET A 107 6.00 9.82 -1.45
CA MET A 107 5.16 8.63 -1.31
C MET A 107 5.85 7.39 -1.85
N GLY A 108 6.38 7.44 -3.08
CA GLY A 108 7.12 6.33 -3.65
C GLY A 108 8.34 5.93 -2.80
N ASN A 109 9.05 6.93 -2.26
CA ASN A 109 10.17 6.68 -1.36
C ASN A 109 9.73 6.07 -0.01
N ALA A 110 8.59 6.49 0.53
CA ALA A 110 8.02 5.93 1.76
C ALA A 110 7.63 4.46 1.57
N ILE A 111 7.01 4.12 0.43
CA ILE A 111 6.69 2.74 0.03
C ILE A 111 7.97 1.90 -0.03
N LEU A 112 8.99 2.36 -0.74
CA LEU A 112 10.26 1.63 -0.92
C LEU A 112 11.15 1.55 0.32
N THR A 113 10.74 2.18 1.43
CA THR A 113 11.46 2.13 2.71
C THR A 113 10.60 1.58 3.85
N ASP A 114 9.43 1.00 3.51
CA ASP A 114 8.46 0.44 4.46
C ASP A 114 8.02 1.44 5.54
N LYS A 115 7.95 2.72 5.16
CA LYS A 115 7.48 3.81 6.02
C LYS A 115 6.05 4.22 5.72
N ALA A 116 5.51 3.82 4.57
CA ALA A 116 4.11 4.03 4.22
C ALA A 116 3.24 2.97 4.89
N GLU A 117 2.00 3.33 5.24
CA GLU A 117 0.99 2.40 5.72
C GLU A 117 0.51 1.51 4.57
N LYS A 118 1.02 0.29 4.52
CA LYS A 118 0.85 -0.63 3.39
C LYS A 118 -0.62 -0.92 3.10
N GLU A 119 -1.41 -1.19 4.14
CA GLU A 119 -2.82 -1.57 4.04
C GLU A 119 -3.66 -0.45 3.40
N THR A 120 -3.47 0.79 3.86
CA THR A 120 -4.16 1.97 3.34
C THR A 120 -3.77 2.25 1.89
N ILE A 121 -2.48 2.12 1.53
CA ILE A 121 -2.03 2.25 0.13
C ILE A 121 -2.65 1.16 -0.75
N LEU A 122 -2.66 -0.09 -0.30
CA LEU A 122 -3.26 -1.20 -1.04
C LEU A 122 -4.77 -0.99 -1.26
N GLU A 123 -5.47 -0.42 -0.28
CA GLU A 123 -6.87 -0.06 -0.45
C GLU A 123 -7.05 1.04 -1.51
N ALA A 124 -6.30 2.14 -1.40
CA ALA A 124 -6.33 3.21 -2.41
C ALA A 124 -6.03 2.69 -3.83
N MET A 125 -5.07 1.76 -3.97
CA MET A 125 -4.77 1.10 -5.24
C MET A 125 -5.95 0.28 -5.78
N LYS A 126 -6.65 -0.48 -4.92
CA LYS A 126 -7.85 -1.23 -5.32
C LYS A 126 -8.97 -0.31 -5.81
N LEU A 127 -9.03 0.91 -5.26
CA LEU A 127 -10.02 1.92 -5.59
C LEU A 127 -9.62 2.83 -6.76
N LYS A 128 -8.48 2.56 -7.41
CA LYS A 128 -7.95 3.34 -8.55
C LYS A 128 -7.69 4.81 -8.25
N MET A 129 -7.33 5.11 -6.99
CA MET A 129 -7.14 6.48 -6.53
C MET A 129 -5.83 7.10 -7.02
N PHE A 130 -4.78 6.32 -7.24
CA PHE A 130 -3.50 6.85 -7.71
C PHE A 130 -3.57 7.24 -9.18
N SER A 131 -4.18 6.40 -10.01
CA SER A 131 -4.37 6.72 -11.43
C SER A 131 -5.28 7.92 -11.61
N PHE A 132 -6.37 8.04 -10.82
CA PHE A 132 -7.19 9.25 -10.82
C PHE A 132 -6.36 10.49 -10.44
N TYR A 133 -5.68 10.47 -9.29
CA TYR A 133 -4.89 11.61 -8.85
C TYR A 133 -3.81 12.01 -9.85
N ALA A 134 -3.13 11.03 -10.46
CA ALA A 134 -2.11 11.27 -11.48
C ALA A 134 -2.67 11.94 -12.74
N ARG A 135 -3.88 11.55 -13.18
CA ARG A 135 -4.58 12.22 -14.29
C ARG A 135 -5.05 13.62 -13.91
N TYR A 136 -5.60 13.76 -12.70
CA TYR A 136 -6.19 15.00 -12.21
C TYR A 136 -5.15 16.11 -12.01
N LYS A 137 -3.94 15.78 -11.53
CA LYS A 137 -2.83 16.73 -11.38
C LYS A 137 -2.20 17.18 -12.70
N GLU A 138 -2.85 16.93 -13.83
CA GLU A 138 -2.42 17.29 -15.19
C GLU A 138 -0.93 17.05 -15.37
N LEU A 139 -0.54 15.82 -15.11
CA LEU A 139 0.81 15.38 -15.39
C LEU A 139 1.04 15.51 -16.92
N ASP A 140 1.69 16.60 -17.31
CA ASP A 140 2.13 17.00 -18.67
C ASP A 140 2.41 15.82 -19.61
N ALA A 141 2.12 15.93 -20.91
CA ALA A 141 2.03 14.79 -21.87
C ALA A 141 3.22 13.80 -21.88
N ALA A 142 4.41 14.20 -21.43
CA ALA A 142 5.54 13.31 -21.14
C ALA A 142 5.28 12.26 -20.03
N LYS A 143 4.16 12.39 -19.30
CA LYS A 143 3.77 11.60 -18.12
C LYS A 143 2.56 10.70 -18.35
N GLU A 144 2.01 10.62 -19.56
CA GLU A 144 1.00 9.62 -19.93
C GLU A 144 1.50 8.20 -19.62
N LYS A 145 2.79 7.94 -19.89
CA LYS A 145 3.48 6.70 -19.52
C LYS A 145 3.48 6.42 -18.01
N ILE A 146 3.56 7.45 -17.16
CA ILE A 146 3.52 7.27 -15.70
C ILE A 146 2.12 6.85 -15.29
N VAL A 147 1.08 7.45 -15.86
CA VAL A 147 -0.32 7.06 -15.60
C VAL A 147 -0.55 5.61 -16.02
N GLU A 148 -0.11 5.21 -17.22
CA GLU A 148 -0.21 3.82 -17.67
C GLU A 148 0.51 2.83 -16.74
N GLN A 149 1.69 3.22 -16.22
CA GLN A 149 2.43 2.41 -15.26
C GLN A 149 1.70 2.30 -13.92
N ILE A 150 1.11 3.38 -13.44
CA ILE A 150 0.28 3.39 -12.22
C ILE A 150 -0.94 2.49 -12.43
N ASP A 151 -1.66 2.64 -13.55
CA ASP A 151 -2.79 1.77 -13.91
C ASP A 151 -2.39 0.31 -13.92
N PHE A 152 -1.23 -0.01 -14.52
CA PHE A 152 -0.68 -1.35 -14.53
C PHE A 152 -0.45 -1.88 -13.10
N ALA A 153 0.19 -1.10 -12.23
CA ALA A 153 0.41 -1.49 -10.83
C ALA A 153 -0.91 -1.70 -10.08
N GLU A 154 -1.86 -0.78 -10.21
CA GLU A 154 -3.18 -0.90 -9.60
C GLU A 154 -3.99 -2.08 -10.13
N ASN A 155 -3.77 -2.53 -11.38
CA ASN A 155 -4.39 -3.73 -11.94
C ASN A 155 -3.67 -5.01 -11.48
N TYR A 156 -2.34 -4.96 -11.32
CA TYR A 156 -1.53 -6.09 -10.90
C TYR A 156 -1.81 -6.53 -9.45
N ILE A 157 -2.45 -5.68 -8.65
CA ILE A 157 -2.84 -5.98 -7.26
C ILE A 157 -3.68 -7.27 -7.13
N ILE A 158 -4.47 -7.60 -8.16
CA ILE A 158 -5.31 -8.81 -8.20
C ILE A 158 -4.44 -10.07 -8.31
N LYS A 159 -3.31 -9.98 -9.03
CA LYS A 159 -2.38 -11.09 -9.21
C LYS A 159 -1.44 -11.22 -8.01
N HIS A 160 -0.88 -10.11 -7.55
CA HIS A 160 0.08 -10.12 -6.45
C HIS A 160 0.16 -8.76 -5.74
N GLN A 161 -0.51 -8.64 -4.59
CA GLN A 161 -0.65 -7.38 -3.86
C GLN A 161 0.69 -6.75 -3.48
N ASP A 162 1.62 -7.54 -2.93
CA ASP A 162 2.88 -6.99 -2.43
C ASP A 162 3.84 -6.51 -3.53
N ILE A 163 3.91 -7.25 -4.66
CA ILE A 163 4.68 -6.81 -5.81
C ILE A 163 4.07 -5.54 -6.40
N ALA A 164 2.75 -5.48 -6.52
CA ALA A 164 2.04 -4.28 -6.98
C ALA A 164 2.34 -3.06 -6.10
N TYR A 165 2.33 -3.23 -4.78
CA TYR A 165 2.68 -2.19 -3.80
C TYR A 165 4.10 -1.64 -4.03
N TYR A 166 5.12 -2.51 -4.08
CA TYR A 166 6.49 -2.05 -4.32
C TYR A 166 6.69 -1.49 -5.74
N LEU A 167 5.99 -2.03 -6.73
CA LEU A 167 6.02 -1.55 -8.11
C LEU A 167 5.50 -0.12 -8.19
N LEU A 168 4.38 0.17 -7.53
CA LEU A 168 3.88 1.53 -7.37
C LEU A 168 4.96 2.42 -6.73
N GLY A 169 5.62 1.94 -5.68
CA GLY A 169 6.75 2.65 -5.06
C GLY A 169 7.86 3.05 -6.04
N TYR A 170 8.27 2.12 -6.91
CA TYR A 170 9.27 2.39 -7.95
C TYR A 170 8.81 3.41 -8.99
N ILE A 171 7.55 3.31 -9.44
CA ILE A 171 6.94 4.22 -10.41
C ILE A 171 6.89 5.64 -9.85
N LEU A 172 6.33 5.81 -8.65
CA LEU A 172 6.13 7.12 -8.04
C LEU A 172 7.46 7.79 -7.64
N ALA A 173 8.44 7.00 -7.18
CA ALA A 173 9.76 7.52 -6.82
C ALA A 173 10.70 7.74 -8.02
N ASP A 174 10.28 7.32 -9.22
CA ASP A 174 11.12 7.25 -10.43
C ASP A 174 12.49 6.60 -10.16
N ARG A 175 12.49 5.51 -9.38
CA ARG A 175 13.72 4.91 -8.87
C ARG A 175 14.19 3.77 -9.76
N ASN A 176 15.03 4.06 -10.72
CA ASN A 176 15.63 3.04 -11.61
C ASN A 176 16.72 2.14 -11.01
N TYR A 177 16.80 2.00 -9.69
CA TYR A 177 17.79 1.13 -9.05
C TYR A 177 17.22 0.23 -7.97
N TYR A 178 17.76 -0.99 -7.89
CA TYR A 178 17.53 -1.91 -6.78
C TYR A 178 18.66 -1.80 -5.75
N LYS A 179 18.32 -1.82 -4.46
CA LYS A 179 19.29 -1.74 -3.36
C LYS A 179 19.50 -3.12 -2.77
N TYR A 180 20.72 -3.65 -2.88
CA TYR A 180 21.11 -4.92 -2.28
C TYR A 180 22.30 -4.72 -1.34
N GLY A 181 22.07 -4.90 -0.04
CA GLY A 181 23.01 -4.52 1.01
C GLY A 181 23.29 -3.01 1.00
N ARG A 182 24.55 -2.62 0.81
CA ARG A 182 24.98 -1.20 0.76
C ARG A 182 25.13 -0.65 -0.67
N ARG A 183 24.81 -1.45 -1.70
CA ARG A 183 24.99 -1.06 -3.11
C ARG A 183 23.67 -0.82 -3.80
N LYS A 184 23.69 0.05 -4.81
CA LYS A 184 22.58 0.36 -5.71
C LYS A 184 22.92 -0.17 -7.10
N PHE A 185 21.98 -0.85 -7.75
CA PHE A 185 22.16 -1.50 -9.04
C PHE A 185 21.18 -0.91 -10.03
N LYS A 186 21.68 -0.30 -11.11
CA LYS A 186 20.86 0.36 -12.15
C LYS A 186 20.41 -0.58 -13.28
N SER A 187 21.02 -1.76 -13.38
CA SER A 187 20.66 -2.75 -14.40
C SER A 187 20.86 -4.16 -13.89
N LEU A 188 20.10 -5.10 -14.47
CA LEU A 188 20.17 -6.52 -14.14
C LEU A 188 21.58 -7.09 -14.42
N VAL A 189 22.23 -6.63 -15.50
CA VAL A 189 23.59 -7.06 -15.87
C VAL A 189 24.58 -6.75 -14.75
N VAL A 190 24.59 -5.50 -14.25
CA VAL A 190 25.53 -5.09 -13.19
C VAL A 190 25.23 -5.83 -11.89
N PHE A 191 23.96 -6.08 -11.59
CA PHE A 191 23.57 -6.87 -10.42
C PHE A 191 24.04 -8.33 -10.52
N TYR A 192 23.82 -8.97 -11.67
CA TYR A 192 24.25 -10.33 -11.93
C TYR A 192 25.78 -10.49 -11.84
N SER A 193 26.54 -9.62 -12.50
CA SER A 193 28.01 -9.63 -12.41
C SER A 193 28.50 -9.51 -10.97
N TYR A 194 27.85 -8.68 -10.15
CA TYR A 194 28.17 -8.55 -8.74
C TYR A 194 27.86 -9.83 -7.94
N LEU A 195 26.73 -10.50 -8.19
CA LEU A 195 26.41 -11.77 -7.53
C LEU A 195 27.42 -12.86 -7.86
N VAL A 196 27.90 -12.92 -9.11
CA VAL A 196 28.94 -13.86 -9.55
C VAL A 196 30.28 -13.54 -8.88
N GLU A 197 30.74 -12.29 -8.94
CA GLU A 197 32.01 -11.85 -8.34
C GLU A 197 32.05 -12.13 -6.84
N LYS A 198 30.93 -11.92 -6.14
CA LYS A 198 30.82 -12.15 -4.70
C LYS A 198 30.43 -13.58 -4.33
N LYS A 199 30.30 -14.49 -5.29
CA LYS A 199 29.88 -15.90 -5.08
C LYS A 199 28.55 -16.01 -4.30
N LYS A 200 27.62 -15.09 -4.54
CA LYS A 200 26.31 -15.01 -3.86
C LYS A 200 25.14 -15.52 -4.69
N LEU A 201 25.37 -15.86 -5.96
CA LEU A 201 24.33 -16.22 -6.91
C LEU A 201 23.40 -17.33 -6.38
N LEU A 202 23.95 -18.45 -5.90
CA LEU A 202 23.17 -19.58 -5.37
C LEU A 202 22.34 -19.20 -4.13
N SER A 203 22.90 -18.38 -3.23
CA SER A 203 22.17 -17.94 -2.05
C SER A 203 21.06 -16.95 -2.37
N PHE A 204 21.25 -16.14 -3.42
CA PHE A 204 20.25 -15.19 -3.89
C PHE A 204 19.12 -15.91 -4.62
N SER A 205 19.44 -16.84 -5.53
CA SER A 205 18.43 -17.57 -6.32
C SER A 205 17.47 -18.38 -5.44
N LYS A 206 17.94 -18.90 -4.30
CA LYS A 206 17.09 -19.62 -3.33
C LYS A 206 16.06 -18.75 -2.60
N ARG A 207 16.18 -17.42 -2.68
CA ARG A 207 15.33 -16.46 -1.96
C ARG A 207 14.69 -15.44 -2.90
N ILE A 208 14.78 -15.68 -4.21
CA ILE A 208 14.36 -14.71 -5.22
C ILE A 208 12.85 -14.49 -5.16
N ASP A 209 12.09 -15.55 -4.89
CA ASP A 209 10.63 -15.49 -4.77
C ASP A 209 10.17 -14.72 -3.53
N ASP A 210 11.02 -14.69 -2.48
CA ASP A 210 10.78 -13.89 -1.27
C ASP A 210 11.20 -12.41 -1.46
N ASP A 211 11.97 -12.09 -2.50
CA ASP A 211 12.49 -10.73 -2.73
C ASP A 211 11.52 -9.90 -3.58
N LEU A 212 10.42 -9.52 -2.94
CA LEU A 212 9.33 -8.74 -3.53
C LEU A 212 9.81 -7.41 -4.13
N LEU A 213 10.80 -6.76 -3.52
CA LEU A 213 11.41 -5.52 -4.00
C LEU A 213 12.23 -5.74 -5.28
N PHE A 214 12.94 -6.85 -5.38
CA PHE A 214 13.66 -7.22 -6.60
C PHE A 214 12.69 -7.52 -7.74
N MET A 215 11.64 -8.30 -7.47
CA MET A 215 10.61 -8.62 -8.46
C MET A 215 9.91 -7.34 -8.97
N ALA A 216 9.49 -6.46 -8.07
CA ALA A 216 8.90 -5.17 -8.43
C ALA A 216 9.84 -4.29 -9.26
N TRP A 217 11.15 -4.28 -8.94
CA TRP A 217 12.13 -3.55 -9.74
C TRP A 217 12.26 -4.09 -11.16
N LEU A 218 12.24 -5.42 -11.33
CA LEU A 218 12.26 -6.03 -12.66
C LEU A 218 11.00 -5.67 -13.48
N TYR A 219 9.82 -5.66 -12.85
CA TYR A 219 8.59 -5.17 -13.49
C TYR A 219 8.72 -3.73 -13.94
N TYR A 220 9.22 -2.85 -13.06
CA TYR A 220 9.43 -1.44 -13.36
C TYR A 220 10.40 -1.21 -14.53
N LEU A 221 11.44 -2.05 -14.66
CA LEU A 221 12.36 -2.02 -15.79
C LEU A 221 11.79 -2.60 -17.10
N GLY A 222 10.55 -3.10 -17.10
CA GLY A 222 9.92 -3.69 -18.29
C GLY A 222 10.32 -5.15 -18.55
N HIS A 223 10.86 -5.85 -17.54
CA HIS A 223 11.23 -7.27 -17.64
C HIS A 223 10.09 -8.22 -17.24
N ALA A 224 8.83 -7.80 -17.37
CA ALA A 224 7.65 -8.56 -16.95
C ALA A 224 7.62 -9.98 -17.56
N GLU A 225 7.88 -10.12 -18.86
CA GLU A 225 7.92 -11.43 -19.53
C GLU A 225 8.97 -12.38 -18.95
N ILE A 226 10.13 -11.85 -18.53
CA ILE A 226 11.20 -12.64 -17.95
C ILE A 226 10.78 -13.15 -16.57
N ILE A 227 10.08 -12.32 -15.78
CA ILE A 227 9.59 -12.69 -14.45
C ILE A 227 8.51 -13.75 -14.54
N GLU A 228 7.52 -13.58 -15.43
CA GLU A 228 6.44 -14.56 -15.57
C GLU A 228 6.97 -15.91 -16.06
N LYS A 229 7.86 -15.92 -17.07
CA LYS A 229 8.56 -17.15 -17.50
C LYS A 229 9.37 -17.80 -16.38
N TRP A 230 10.04 -16.99 -15.55
CA TRP A 230 10.78 -17.50 -14.40
C TRP A 230 9.85 -18.17 -13.39
N LYS A 231 8.72 -17.54 -13.05
CA LYS A 231 7.72 -18.09 -12.12
C LYS A 231 7.11 -19.39 -12.64
N GLU A 232 6.76 -19.44 -13.93
CA GLU A 232 6.27 -20.67 -14.58
C GLU A 232 7.29 -21.81 -14.44
N GLU A 233 8.56 -21.53 -14.68
CA GLU A 233 9.63 -22.52 -14.61
C GLU A 233 9.87 -23.01 -13.18
N VAL A 234 9.86 -22.10 -12.18
CA VAL A 234 9.96 -22.46 -10.76
C VAL A 234 8.78 -23.32 -10.32
N ASN A 235 7.55 -22.97 -10.70
CA ASN A 235 6.37 -23.77 -10.40
C ASN A 235 6.47 -25.16 -11.02
N ARG A 236 6.89 -25.24 -12.29
CA ARG A 236 7.10 -26.52 -12.98
C ARG A 236 8.13 -27.40 -12.28
N VAL A 237 9.25 -26.83 -11.84
CA VAL A 237 10.28 -27.58 -11.09
C VAL A 237 9.73 -28.06 -9.74
N THR A 238 8.97 -27.21 -9.04
CA THR A 238 8.35 -27.56 -7.76
C THR A 238 7.32 -28.68 -7.92
N GLU A 239 6.48 -28.63 -8.96
CA GLU A 239 5.53 -29.69 -9.31
C GLU A 239 6.22 -31.00 -9.70
N LEU A 240 7.33 -30.91 -10.44
CA LEU A 240 8.16 -32.07 -10.79
C LEU A 240 8.77 -32.71 -9.54
N GLU A 241 9.33 -31.93 -8.62
CA GLU A 241 9.85 -32.42 -7.34
C GLU A 241 8.75 -33.10 -6.50
N PHE A 242 7.55 -32.51 -6.46
CA PHE A 242 6.38 -33.12 -5.80
C PHE A 242 5.94 -34.43 -6.47
N SER A 243 5.91 -34.47 -7.80
CA SER A 243 5.54 -35.68 -8.57
C SER A 243 6.56 -36.81 -8.42
N VAL A 244 7.86 -36.48 -8.29
CA VAL A 244 8.91 -37.45 -8.04
C VAL A 244 8.77 -38.01 -6.63
N LEU A 245 8.53 -37.15 -5.63
CA LEU A 245 8.24 -37.56 -4.25
C LEU A 245 7.03 -38.51 -4.16
N HIS A 246 5.94 -38.25 -4.89
CA HIS A 246 4.75 -39.11 -4.86
C HIS A 246 4.86 -40.38 -5.72
N LYS A 247 5.73 -40.39 -6.75
CA LYS A 247 6.07 -41.63 -7.47
C LYS A 247 6.89 -42.60 -6.61
N TYR A 248 7.60 -42.11 -5.60
CA TYR A 248 8.30 -42.95 -4.62
C TYR A 248 7.37 -43.51 -3.52
N ASP A 249 6.16 -42.95 -3.35
CA ASP A 249 5.17 -43.50 -2.42
C ASP A 249 4.36 -44.66 -3.05
N ASP A 250 4.22 -44.71 -4.38
CA ASP A 250 3.49 -45.76 -5.11
C ASP A 250 4.37 -46.91 -5.64
N VAL A 251 5.70 -46.77 -5.66
CA VAL A 251 6.61 -47.86 -6.05
C VAL A 251 7.33 -48.42 -4.82
N GLY A 252 6.60 -49.26 -4.09
CA GLY A 252 7.18 -50.23 -3.15
C GLY A 252 7.64 -49.62 -1.84
N ALA A 253 6.79 -49.72 -0.83
CA ALA A 253 7.10 -49.48 0.57
C ALA A 253 8.40 -50.18 1.02
N LEU A 254 9.52 -49.45 0.98
CA LEU A 254 10.56 -49.63 1.99
C LEU A 254 10.01 -48.98 3.25
N LYS A 255 9.42 -49.81 4.13
CA LYS A 255 9.05 -49.39 5.48
C LYS A 255 10.19 -48.53 6.03
N PRO A 256 9.94 -47.26 6.39
CA PRO A 256 10.98 -46.41 6.91
C PRO A 256 11.63 -47.10 8.11
N ASP A 257 12.96 -47.18 8.10
CA ASP A 257 13.74 -47.77 9.19
C ASP A 257 13.22 -47.22 10.52
N PRO A 258 12.66 -48.08 11.41
CA PRO A 258 12.04 -47.64 12.66
C PRO A 258 12.97 -46.74 13.49
N LEU A 259 14.28 -47.00 13.44
CA LEU A 259 15.30 -46.21 14.14
C LEU A 259 15.48 -44.81 13.55
N LYS A 260 15.27 -44.64 12.24
CA LYS A 260 15.35 -43.33 11.58
C LYS A 260 14.09 -42.52 11.87
N LEU A 261 12.92 -43.17 11.85
CA LEU A 261 11.64 -42.54 12.17
C LEU A 261 11.59 -42.08 13.64
N GLU A 262 12.15 -42.87 14.56
CA GLU A 262 12.25 -42.52 15.98
C GLU A 262 13.23 -41.36 16.22
N LYS A 263 14.38 -41.34 15.52
CA LYS A 263 15.32 -40.22 15.56
C LYS A 263 14.73 -38.93 15.00
N ASP A 264 13.98 -39.00 13.90
CA ASP A 264 13.35 -37.84 13.29
C ASP A 264 12.18 -37.31 14.16
N ARG A 265 11.40 -38.19 14.79
CA ARG A 265 10.40 -37.82 15.81
C ARG A 265 11.04 -37.16 17.03
N ALA A 266 12.13 -37.72 17.56
CA ALA A 266 12.86 -37.14 18.69
C ALA A 266 13.47 -35.77 18.34
N LYS A 267 13.94 -35.59 17.10
CA LYS A 267 14.48 -34.31 16.62
C LYS A 267 13.38 -33.26 16.44
N ALA A 268 12.23 -33.65 15.90
CA ALA A 268 11.06 -32.76 15.77
C ALA A 268 10.50 -32.35 17.15
N GLN A 269 10.47 -33.28 18.11
CA GLN A 269 10.02 -33.00 19.48
C GLN A 269 10.98 -32.04 20.19
N LYS A 270 12.30 -32.23 20.07
CA LYS A 270 13.30 -31.29 20.60
C LYS A 270 13.22 -29.90 19.95
N LEU A 271 12.84 -29.81 18.67
CA LEU A 271 12.65 -28.53 17.99
C LEU A 271 11.41 -27.80 18.54
N LYS A 272 10.30 -28.51 18.71
CA LYS A 272 9.07 -27.97 19.31
C LYS A 272 9.28 -27.51 20.76
N GLU A 273 10.00 -28.29 21.58
CA GLU A 273 10.35 -27.89 22.95
C GLU A 273 11.23 -26.64 22.97
N LYS A 274 12.18 -26.52 22.03
CA LYS A 274 13.05 -25.34 21.91
C LYS A 274 12.28 -24.09 21.47
N GLU A 275 11.30 -24.22 20.58
CA GLU A 275 10.44 -23.12 20.14
C GLU A 275 9.48 -22.68 21.25
N ALA A 276 8.86 -23.61 21.97
CA ALA A 276 8.00 -23.32 23.12
C ALA A 276 8.77 -22.57 24.22
N ARG A 277 10.01 -22.99 24.51
CA ARG A 277 10.86 -22.32 25.50
C ARG A 277 11.24 -20.89 25.09
N LYS A 278 11.53 -20.66 23.80
CA LYS A 278 11.78 -19.31 23.27
C LYS A 278 10.55 -18.40 23.36
N GLN A 279 9.36 -18.94 23.13
CA GLN A 279 8.12 -18.18 23.27
C GLN A 279 7.86 -17.81 24.73
N GLN A 280 8.09 -18.74 25.66
CA GLN A 280 7.94 -18.49 27.10
C GLN A 280 8.94 -17.44 27.61
N GLU A 281 10.22 -17.53 27.20
CA GLU A 281 11.24 -16.52 27.54
C GLU A 281 10.87 -15.12 26.99
N ALA A 282 10.31 -15.04 25.77
CA ALA A 282 9.86 -13.78 25.20
C ALA A 282 8.62 -13.19 25.89
N GLU A 283 7.73 -14.03 26.43
CA GLU A 283 6.58 -13.59 27.23
C GLU A 283 7.00 -13.08 28.61
N GLU A 284 7.94 -13.76 29.27
CA GLU A 284 8.50 -13.33 30.55
C GLU A 284 9.22 -11.97 30.41
N GLU A 285 9.99 -11.78 29.34
CA GLU A 285 10.68 -10.51 29.08
C GLU A 285 9.68 -9.35 28.83
N LYS A 286 8.58 -9.62 28.11
CA LYS A 286 7.49 -8.64 27.95
C LYS A 286 6.78 -8.33 29.27
N ALA A 287 6.58 -9.32 30.14
CA ALA A 287 5.97 -9.12 31.45
C ALA A 287 6.85 -8.24 32.37
N VAL A 288 8.17 -8.49 32.38
CA VAL A 288 9.13 -7.68 33.15
C VAL A 288 9.19 -6.24 32.64
N GLN A 289 9.14 -6.03 31.32
CA GLN A 289 9.09 -4.69 30.74
C GLN A 289 7.82 -3.92 31.13
N ARG A 290 6.65 -4.58 31.15
CA ARG A 290 5.37 -3.96 31.58
C ARG A 290 5.42 -3.49 33.04
N VAL A 291 5.90 -4.34 33.96
CA VAL A 291 6.03 -3.99 35.38
C VAL A 291 7.02 -2.84 35.61
N THR A 292 8.10 -2.80 34.81
CA THR A 292 9.10 -1.72 34.89
C THR A 292 8.51 -0.40 34.43
N VAL A 293 7.72 -0.39 33.35
CA VAL A 293 7.05 0.80 32.82
C VAL A 293 6.00 1.34 33.80
N GLU A 294 5.22 0.47 34.46
CA GLU A 294 4.22 0.88 35.46
C GLU A 294 4.88 1.48 36.72
N ARG A 295 5.96 0.88 37.23
CA ARG A 295 6.71 1.45 38.37
C ARG A 295 7.33 2.81 38.08
N VAL A 296 7.74 3.07 36.84
CA VAL A 296 8.27 4.38 36.43
C VAL A 296 7.16 5.43 36.32
N LYS A 297 5.94 5.02 35.95
CA LYS A 297 4.76 5.91 35.93
C LYS A 297 4.29 6.27 37.33
N GLU A 298 4.35 5.35 38.30
CA GLU A 298 3.97 5.62 39.70
C GLU A 298 4.97 6.54 40.42
N LYS A 299 6.27 6.46 40.12
CA LYS A 299 7.29 7.36 40.70
C LYS A 299 7.28 8.79 40.12
N LYS A 300 6.48 9.06 39.08
CA LYS A 300 6.33 10.36 38.43
C LYS A 300 5.00 11.06 38.74
N LYS A 301 4.17 10.47 39.59
CA LYS A 301 3.03 11.12 40.24
C LYS A 301 3.41 11.48 41.67
#